data_AF-A0A4Q3BQM1-F1
#
_entry.id   AF-A0A4Q3BQM1-F1
#
_cell.length_a   1.000
_cell.length_b   1.000
_cell.length_c   1.000
_cell.angle_alpha   90.00
_cell.angle_beta   90.00
_cell.angle_gamma   90.00
#
_symmetry.space_group_name_H-M   'P 1'
#
loop_
_entity.id
_entity.type
_entity.pdbx_description
1 polymer ?
#
loop_
_entity_poly.entity_id
_entity_poly.type
_entity_poly.pdbx_seq_one_letter_code
_entity_poly.pdbx_strand_id
1 'polypeptide(L)'
;MKKIYWLIALGLCSTGSYAQTLIHYGNNTISKDEFLKAYNKNKTTVEDKEKSIREYVDLYTNFKLKVKAAQELGLDSLPQIKFDVNNFRQQIMENYLSNEKGIDKLVDEAFARLQKDKHVLHFSVPVAATAAVADTLKSYKAIQDLYSALKNNTDQAKALQQAQASGAVVRNSDLGFITAFTVPYEYENIVYGLKAREISKPHRSKNAWHIFKLTGERPSIGRWKIAQILIAVPAGSTQEVNAAARQKAESIYTQVKNGDNFGNLAREHSNDRMSNVAGGDLPEFSTGAYNADFETQVIALKNDGDISKPFQTEFGYHIIKRMGFTPTPADKSDEVYMTDLKQKVLKDARVNTEKEIFTREIMAKTAIKKTKEANEKELFRYADSLMKNPTEEQTKAFPISNKKILSFKNGNALGSDWLAFVRESRNGNVLTTSASNRELWDKFYATAATNYYKEKLEDYNPDFKFQMQEFREGNMLFEIMERNVWSKASIDTAGLIKHYNAHKNDYKWGASADVLIINSNTAKAAEDAMVALKKGRNWRQLASEAAAGIQADSGRYELSQITGANQVNVPLKDTYTAIVTNIDGSATFVKYVSIYPAGQQRSFEDSRGLVINDYQQLLEKEWGVAA
;
A
#
# COMPACT_ATOMS: atom_id res chain seq x y z
N MET A 1 -43.47 62.99 -15.18
CA MET A 1 -43.64 61.98 -16.25
C MET A 1 -42.80 60.75 -15.91
N LYS A 2 -43.45 59.59 -15.77
CA LYS A 2 -42.87 58.28 -15.43
C LYS A 2 -42.36 57.57 -16.70
N LYS A 3 -41.19 56.90 -16.67
CA LYS A 3 -40.81 55.79 -17.59
C LYS A 3 -39.81 54.88 -16.84
N ILE A 4 -40.27 53.78 -16.23
CA ILE A 4 -40.40 52.39 -16.75
C ILE A 4 -39.05 51.67 -16.80
N TYR A 5 -38.86 50.77 -15.82
CA TYR A 5 -37.82 49.76 -15.74
C TYR A 5 -38.21 48.54 -16.57
N TRP A 6 -37.27 47.98 -17.35
CA TRP A 6 -37.44 46.66 -17.97
C TRP A 6 -36.45 45.67 -17.36
N LEU A 7 -37.04 44.66 -16.69
CA LEU A 7 -36.43 43.38 -16.34
C LEU A 7 -36.23 42.55 -17.62
N ILE A 8 -35.03 41.98 -17.81
CA ILE A 8 -34.83 40.83 -18.70
C ILE A 8 -34.22 39.70 -17.86
N ALA A 9 -34.98 38.62 -17.78
CA ALA A 9 -34.63 37.38 -17.08
C ALA A 9 -33.49 36.66 -17.81
N LEU A 10 -32.37 36.44 -17.11
CA LEU A 10 -31.33 35.51 -17.52
C LEU A 10 -31.77 34.10 -17.13
N GLY A 11 -32.31 33.37 -18.10
CA GLY A 11 -32.54 31.94 -17.98
C GLY A 11 -31.20 31.21 -17.86
N LEU A 12 -30.95 30.59 -16.70
CA LEU A 12 -29.93 29.57 -16.55
C LEU A 12 -30.27 28.39 -17.46
N CYS A 13 -29.64 28.31 -18.64
CA CYS A 13 -29.47 27.04 -19.33
C CYS A 13 -28.42 26.24 -18.55
N SER A 14 -28.89 25.36 -17.67
CA SER A 14 -28.09 24.23 -17.20
C SER A 14 -27.84 23.32 -18.40
N THR A 15 -26.66 23.41 -19.01
CA THR A 15 -26.17 22.38 -19.92
C THR A 15 -25.86 21.15 -19.07
N GLY A 16 -26.86 20.30 -18.85
CA GLY A 16 -26.63 18.93 -18.44
C GLY A 16 -25.75 18.28 -19.50
N SER A 17 -24.51 17.99 -19.16
CA SER A 17 -23.65 17.16 -20.01
C SER A 17 -24.22 15.74 -19.95
N TYR A 18 -25.18 15.43 -20.83
CA TYR A 18 -25.72 14.08 -20.93
C TYR A 18 -24.67 13.22 -21.62
N ALA A 19 -24.16 12.21 -20.90
CA ALA A 19 -23.28 11.21 -21.49
C ALA A 19 -23.98 10.59 -22.71
N GLN A 20 -23.27 10.51 -23.85
CA GLN A 20 -23.82 9.96 -25.08
C GLN A 20 -24.29 8.52 -24.82
N THR A 21 -25.59 8.26 -25.03
CA THR A 21 -26.13 6.90 -24.94
C THR A 21 -25.65 6.10 -26.15
N LEU A 22 -25.11 4.91 -25.90
CA LEU A 22 -24.61 4.01 -26.95
C LEU A 22 -25.59 2.88 -27.24
N ILE A 23 -26.17 2.27 -26.20
CA ILE A 23 -27.04 1.09 -26.32
C ILE A 23 -28.30 1.32 -25.49
N HIS A 24 -29.46 0.91 -26.02
CA HIS A 24 -30.73 0.80 -25.29
C HIS A 24 -31.05 -0.68 -25.06
N TYR A 25 -31.46 -1.05 -23.84
CA TYR A 25 -31.92 -2.40 -23.51
C TYR A 25 -33.12 -2.32 -22.56
N GLY A 26 -34.31 -2.63 -23.08
CA GLY A 26 -35.58 -2.32 -22.42
C GLY A 26 -35.71 -0.81 -22.16
N ASN A 27 -36.03 -0.44 -20.91
CA ASN A 27 -36.09 0.96 -20.46
C ASN A 27 -34.75 1.51 -19.94
N ASN A 28 -33.66 0.74 -20.05
CA ASN A 28 -32.33 1.12 -19.56
C ASN A 28 -31.42 1.52 -20.72
N THR A 29 -30.33 2.19 -20.38
CA THR A 29 -29.32 2.67 -21.33
C THR A 29 -27.92 2.33 -20.86
N ILE A 30 -27.01 2.14 -21.80
CA ILE A 30 -25.56 2.05 -21.56
C ILE A 30 -24.94 3.29 -22.17
N SER A 31 -24.21 4.05 -21.35
CA SER A 31 -23.47 5.22 -21.84
C SER A 31 -22.20 4.80 -22.59
N LYS A 32 -21.74 5.65 -23.52
CA LYS A 32 -20.47 5.46 -24.22
C LYS A 32 -19.29 5.28 -23.25
N ASP A 33 -19.26 6.07 -22.18
CA ASP A 33 -18.15 6.06 -21.21
C ASP A 33 -18.12 4.75 -20.41
N GLU A 34 -19.28 4.27 -19.95
CA GLU A 34 -19.43 2.97 -19.30
C GLU A 34 -18.95 1.84 -20.21
N PHE A 35 -19.44 1.83 -21.46
CA PHE A 35 -19.06 0.82 -22.45
C PHE A 35 -17.56 0.81 -22.71
N LEU A 36 -16.96 1.98 -22.98
CA LEU A 36 -15.52 2.09 -23.24
C LEU A 36 -14.68 1.69 -22.04
N LYS A 37 -15.14 1.99 -20.81
CA LYS A 37 -14.45 1.57 -19.59
C LYS A 37 -14.44 0.05 -19.46
N ALA A 38 -15.58 -0.60 -19.70
CA ALA A 38 -15.68 -2.06 -19.70
C ALA A 38 -14.86 -2.70 -20.83
N TYR A 39 -14.96 -2.18 -22.06
CA TYR A 39 -14.22 -2.70 -23.22
C TYR A 39 -12.71 -2.58 -23.02
N ASN A 40 -12.20 -1.42 -22.59
CA ASN A 40 -10.76 -1.22 -22.41
C ASN A 40 -10.15 -2.10 -21.32
N LYS A 41 -10.95 -2.53 -20.34
CA LYS A 41 -10.54 -3.45 -19.28
C LYS A 41 -10.45 -4.90 -19.77
N ASN A 42 -11.30 -5.29 -20.72
CA ASN A 42 -11.42 -6.67 -21.18
C ASN A 42 -10.85 -6.92 -22.58
N LYS A 43 -10.44 -5.88 -23.32
CA LYS A 43 -9.94 -6.02 -24.69
C LYS A 43 -8.64 -6.84 -24.72
N THR A 44 -8.56 -7.75 -25.67
CA THR A 44 -7.33 -8.45 -26.04
C THR A 44 -6.69 -7.76 -27.25
N THR A 45 -5.41 -8.02 -27.48
CA THR A 45 -4.73 -7.53 -28.68
C THR A 45 -5.28 -8.26 -29.90
N VAL A 46 -5.92 -7.51 -30.81
CA VAL A 46 -6.54 -8.02 -32.04
C VAL A 46 -6.12 -7.16 -33.23
N GLU A 47 -6.05 -7.77 -34.41
CA GLU A 47 -5.76 -7.07 -35.67
C GLU A 47 -6.95 -6.19 -36.11
N ASP A 48 -8.17 -6.74 -36.06
CA ASP A 48 -9.41 -6.01 -36.40
C ASP A 48 -10.09 -5.44 -35.15
N LYS A 49 -9.73 -4.20 -34.83
CA LYS A 49 -10.30 -3.45 -33.70
C LYS A 49 -11.79 -3.15 -33.87
N GLU A 50 -12.27 -2.97 -35.10
CA GLU A 50 -13.65 -2.57 -35.37
C GLU A 50 -14.60 -3.74 -35.15
N LYS A 51 -14.22 -4.92 -35.65
CA LYS A 51 -14.93 -6.17 -35.39
C LYS A 51 -14.97 -6.49 -33.88
N SER A 52 -13.84 -6.36 -33.18
CA SER A 52 -13.79 -6.62 -31.73
C SER A 52 -14.70 -5.69 -30.93
N ILE A 53 -14.79 -4.41 -31.29
CA ILE A 53 -15.74 -3.49 -30.66
C ILE A 53 -17.18 -3.93 -30.91
N ARG A 54 -17.54 -4.32 -32.14
CA ARG A 54 -18.89 -4.80 -32.47
C ARG A 54 -19.28 -6.05 -31.69
N GLU A 55 -18.40 -7.05 -31.66
CA GLU A 55 -18.65 -8.30 -30.92
C GLU A 55 -18.80 -8.02 -29.40
N TYR A 56 -18.01 -7.07 -28.88
CA TYR A 56 -18.12 -6.68 -27.48
C TYR A 56 -19.40 -5.90 -27.17
N VAL A 57 -19.98 -5.15 -28.12
CA VAL A 57 -21.32 -4.54 -27.97
C VAL A 57 -22.36 -5.61 -27.69
N ASP A 58 -22.41 -6.67 -28.48
CA ASP A 58 -23.39 -7.74 -28.31
C ASP A 58 -23.18 -8.49 -26.99
N LEU A 59 -21.92 -8.84 -26.68
CA LEU A 59 -21.56 -9.51 -25.43
C LEU A 59 -21.95 -8.67 -24.20
N TYR A 60 -21.62 -7.38 -24.20
CA TYR A 60 -21.92 -6.51 -23.08
C TYR A 60 -23.41 -6.20 -22.95
N THR A 61 -24.14 -6.11 -24.07
CA THR A 61 -25.60 -5.96 -24.07
C THR A 61 -26.26 -7.19 -23.44
N ASN A 62 -25.88 -8.39 -23.88
CA ASN A 62 -26.38 -9.65 -23.32
C ASN A 62 -26.07 -9.78 -21.84
N PHE A 63 -24.86 -9.40 -21.42
CA PHE A 63 -24.50 -9.32 -20.00
C PHE A 63 -25.47 -8.42 -19.21
N LYS A 64 -25.73 -7.20 -19.70
CA LYS A 64 -26.63 -6.25 -19.02
C LYS A 64 -28.08 -6.73 -18.97
N LEU A 65 -28.57 -7.40 -20.02
CA LEU A 65 -29.90 -8.03 -20.02
C LEU A 65 -30.01 -9.11 -18.92
N LYS A 66 -29.00 -9.99 -18.81
CA LYS A 66 -28.98 -11.04 -17.77
C LYS A 66 -28.90 -10.47 -16.36
N VAL A 67 -28.09 -9.43 -16.17
CA VAL A 67 -28.03 -8.69 -14.90
C VAL A 67 -29.38 -8.06 -14.56
N LYS A 68 -30.09 -7.50 -15.56
CA LYS A 68 -31.41 -6.94 -15.35
C LYS A 68 -32.42 -8.01 -14.92
N ALA A 69 -32.43 -9.17 -15.59
CA ALA A 69 -33.25 -10.31 -15.19
C ALA A 69 -32.93 -10.77 -13.75
N ALA A 70 -31.66 -10.78 -13.36
CA ALA A 70 -31.24 -11.09 -11.99
C ALA A 70 -31.78 -10.10 -10.95
N GLN A 71 -31.80 -8.81 -11.29
CA GLN A 71 -32.40 -7.77 -10.43
C GLN A 71 -33.91 -7.93 -10.31
N GLU A 72 -34.61 -8.27 -11.40
CA GLU A 72 -36.06 -8.48 -11.37
C GLU A 72 -36.45 -9.70 -10.53
N LEU A 73 -35.58 -10.70 -10.46
CA LEU A 73 -35.70 -11.84 -9.54
C LEU A 73 -35.25 -11.53 -8.10
N GLY A 74 -34.80 -10.30 -7.82
CA GLY A 74 -34.34 -9.87 -6.50
C GLY A 74 -33.05 -10.56 -6.04
N LEU A 75 -32.22 -11.07 -6.97
CA LEU A 75 -30.99 -11.80 -6.61
C LEU A 75 -29.96 -10.89 -5.92
N ASP A 76 -29.93 -9.59 -6.23
CA ASP A 76 -29.13 -8.58 -5.54
C ASP A 76 -29.44 -8.47 -4.03
N SER A 77 -30.62 -8.92 -3.62
CA SER A 77 -31.07 -8.87 -2.23
C SER A 77 -30.63 -10.07 -1.39
N LEU A 78 -30.06 -11.10 -2.01
CA LEU A 78 -29.62 -12.32 -1.36
C LEU A 78 -28.57 -12.04 -0.26
N PRO A 79 -28.67 -12.69 0.92
CA PRO A 79 -27.72 -12.46 2.00
C PRO A 79 -26.26 -12.68 1.59
N GLN A 80 -25.98 -13.73 0.80
CA GLN A 80 -24.62 -14.04 0.33
C GLN A 80 -24.07 -12.93 -0.57
N ILE A 81 -24.84 -12.48 -1.58
CA ILE A 81 -24.41 -11.40 -2.47
C ILE A 81 -24.19 -10.09 -1.70
N LYS A 82 -25.07 -9.77 -0.74
CA LYS A 82 -24.88 -8.59 0.13
C LYS A 82 -23.60 -8.69 0.96
N PHE A 83 -23.30 -9.86 1.50
CA PHE A 83 -22.08 -10.12 2.26
C PHE A 83 -20.83 -9.95 1.39
N ASP A 84 -20.81 -10.56 0.21
CA ASP A 84 -19.68 -10.50 -0.73
C ASP A 84 -19.44 -9.07 -1.22
N VAL A 85 -20.52 -8.36 -1.61
CA VAL A 85 -20.45 -6.96 -2.01
C VAL A 85 -19.92 -6.09 -0.87
N ASN A 86 -20.38 -6.29 0.36
CA ASN A 86 -19.89 -5.50 1.50
C ASN A 86 -18.41 -5.81 1.82
N ASN A 87 -18.00 -7.08 1.76
CA ASN A 87 -16.59 -7.45 1.98
C ASN A 87 -15.67 -6.82 0.93
N PHE A 88 -16.04 -6.92 -0.34
CA PHE A 88 -15.31 -6.28 -1.42
C PHE A 88 -15.23 -4.77 -1.20
N ARG A 89 -16.37 -4.13 -0.84
CA ARG A 89 -16.43 -2.71 -0.50
C ARG A 89 -15.38 -2.33 0.55
N GLN A 90 -15.28 -3.08 1.65
CA GLN A 90 -14.32 -2.80 2.72
C GLN A 90 -12.87 -2.97 2.25
N GLN A 91 -12.58 -3.97 1.41
CA GLN A 91 -11.24 -4.23 0.90
C GLN A 91 -10.70 -3.10 0.02
N ILE A 92 -11.55 -2.52 -0.82
CA ILE A 92 -11.10 -1.50 -1.78
C ILE A 92 -11.28 -0.06 -1.27
N MET A 93 -12.14 0.18 -0.26
CA MET A 93 -12.49 1.52 0.22
C MET A 93 -11.28 2.37 0.61
N GLU A 94 -10.32 1.81 1.35
CA GLU A 94 -9.17 2.58 1.84
C GLU A 94 -8.30 3.17 0.71
N ASN A 95 -8.26 2.55 -0.47
CA ASN A 95 -7.54 3.05 -1.65
C ASN A 95 -8.15 4.35 -2.22
N TYR A 96 -9.34 4.73 -1.78
CA TYR A 96 -10.07 5.91 -2.24
C TYR A 96 -10.19 6.99 -1.14
N LEU A 97 -9.53 6.79 -0.01
CA LEU A 97 -9.57 7.69 1.15
C LEU A 97 -8.27 8.50 1.33
N SER A 98 -7.53 8.69 0.25
CA SER A 98 -6.31 9.46 0.19
C SER A 98 -6.35 10.50 -0.94
N ASN A 99 -5.59 11.58 -0.77
CA ASN A 99 -5.30 12.51 -1.87
C ASN A 99 -4.06 12.02 -2.63
N GLU A 100 -4.22 11.03 -3.51
CA GLU A 100 -3.09 10.45 -4.27
C GLU A 100 -2.27 11.52 -5.02
N LYS A 101 -2.94 12.47 -5.68
CA LYS A 101 -2.26 13.57 -6.39
C LYS A 101 -1.45 14.47 -5.45
N GLY A 102 -1.91 14.65 -4.22
CA GLY A 102 -1.19 15.38 -3.18
C GLY A 102 0.03 14.60 -2.68
N ILE A 103 -0.14 13.30 -2.44
CA ILE A 103 0.94 12.40 -2.05
C ILE A 103 2.01 12.36 -3.13
N ASP A 104 1.65 12.24 -4.40
CA ASP A 104 2.62 12.22 -5.51
C ASP A 104 3.40 13.53 -5.59
N LYS A 105 2.79 14.69 -5.29
CA LYS A 105 3.52 15.96 -5.16
C LYS A 105 4.51 15.97 -4.00
N LEU A 106 4.16 15.36 -2.86
CA LEU A 106 5.09 15.21 -1.74
C LEU A 106 6.26 14.27 -2.09
N VAL A 107 6.00 13.21 -2.87
CA VAL A 107 7.06 12.33 -3.39
C VAL A 107 7.98 13.09 -4.34
N ASP A 108 7.41 13.87 -5.25
CA ASP A 108 8.17 14.69 -6.20
C ASP A 108 9.03 15.73 -5.50
N GLU A 109 8.47 16.38 -4.47
CA GLU A 109 9.20 17.33 -3.64
C GLU A 109 10.33 16.64 -2.88
N ALA A 110 10.04 15.52 -2.21
CA ALA A 110 11.04 14.76 -1.48
C ALA A 110 12.17 14.29 -2.40
N PHE A 111 11.83 13.79 -3.60
CA PHE A 111 12.80 13.41 -4.62
C PHE A 111 13.71 14.58 -4.99
N ALA A 112 13.13 15.76 -5.27
CA ALA A 112 13.89 16.95 -5.63
C ALA A 112 14.82 17.43 -4.49
N ARG A 113 14.34 17.36 -3.24
CA ARG A 113 15.13 17.75 -2.06
C ARG A 113 16.26 16.76 -1.78
N LEU A 114 16.04 15.46 -1.97
CA LEU A 114 17.06 14.42 -1.80
C LEU A 114 18.27 14.58 -2.74
N GLN A 115 18.14 15.35 -3.83
CA GLN A 115 19.24 15.64 -4.76
C GLN A 115 20.29 16.60 -4.18
N LYS A 116 20.01 17.29 -3.05
CA LYS A 116 20.86 18.35 -2.52
C LYS A 116 20.90 18.33 -1.00
N ASP A 117 22.10 18.38 -0.45
CA ASP A 117 22.27 18.56 0.99
C ASP A 117 22.49 20.03 1.31
N LYS A 118 21.96 20.47 2.45
CA LYS A 118 22.07 21.85 2.93
C LYS A 118 22.75 21.91 4.29
N HIS A 119 23.80 22.71 4.43
CA HIS A 119 24.48 22.93 5.72
C HIS A 119 23.80 24.04 6.51
N VAL A 120 23.30 23.73 7.70
CA VAL A 120 22.35 24.61 8.42
C VAL A 120 22.79 24.90 9.83
N LEU A 121 22.86 26.19 10.17
CA LEU A 121 22.92 26.63 11.56
C LEU A 121 21.51 26.88 12.07
N HIS A 122 21.21 26.39 13.27
CA HIS A 122 19.93 26.53 13.94
C HIS A 122 20.07 27.35 15.22
N PHE A 123 19.22 28.36 15.34
CA PHE A 123 19.12 29.18 16.55
C PHE A 123 17.74 29.01 17.14
N SER A 124 17.66 28.92 18.47
CA SER A 124 16.38 28.85 19.16
C SER A 124 16.33 29.63 20.46
N VAL A 125 15.14 30.14 20.77
CA VAL A 125 14.82 30.78 22.05
C VAL A 125 13.63 30.03 22.66
N PRO A 126 13.85 29.17 23.67
CA PRO A 126 12.79 28.39 24.30
C PRO A 126 11.70 29.27 24.93
N VAL A 127 10.44 28.86 24.78
CA VAL A 127 9.26 29.50 25.38
C VAL A 127 8.30 28.41 25.82
N ALA A 128 8.11 28.23 27.13
CA ALA A 128 7.17 27.25 27.65
C ALA A 128 5.74 27.54 27.14
N ALA A 129 4.95 26.49 26.90
CA ALA A 129 3.55 26.65 26.46
C ALA A 129 2.69 27.43 27.47
N THR A 130 3.06 27.42 28.76
CA THR A 130 2.41 28.12 29.87
C THR A 130 3.13 29.43 30.25
N ALA A 131 4.09 29.89 29.44
CA ALA A 131 4.88 31.06 29.78
C ALA A 131 4.01 32.32 29.94
N ALA A 132 4.35 33.15 30.92
CA ALA A 132 3.71 34.45 31.10
C ALA A 132 3.93 35.33 29.86
N VAL A 133 3.01 36.28 29.64
CA VAL A 133 3.06 37.23 28.51
C VAL A 133 4.41 37.97 28.46
N ALA A 134 4.93 38.37 29.63
CA ALA A 134 6.22 39.06 29.74
C ALA A 134 7.40 38.20 29.24
N ASP A 135 7.44 36.91 29.56
CA ASP A 135 8.54 36.02 29.17
C ASP A 135 8.45 35.61 27.69
N THR A 136 7.22 35.55 27.16
CA THR A 136 6.99 35.39 25.72
C THR A 136 7.50 36.60 24.95
N LEU A 137 7.28 37.82 25.45
CA LEU A 137 7.75 39.06 24.82
C LEU A 137 9.27 39.19 24.87
N LYS A 138 9.92 38.87 25.99
CA LYS A 138 11.39 38.82 26.10
C LYS A 138 11.99 37.90 25.05
N SER A 139 11.44 36.69 24.94
CA SER A 139 11.90 35.68 23.99
C SER A 139 11.71 36.11 22.53
N TYR A 140 10.58 36.76 22.23
CA TYR A 140 10.33 37.34 20.92
C TYR A 140 11.33 38.47 20.59
N LYS A 141 11.63 39.35 21.56
CA LYS A 141 12.63 40.40 21.37
C LYS A 141 14.02 39.79 21.10
N ALA A 142 14.43 38.80 21.89
CA ALA A 142 15.70 38.11 21.73
C ALA A 142 15.88 37.52 20.32
N ILE A 143 14.87 36.81 19.81
CA ILE A 143 14.96 36.19 18.47
C ILE A 143 14.94 37.25 17.36
N GLN A 144 14.23 38.37 17.53
CA GLN A 144 14.23 39.48 16.57
C GLN A 144 15.57 40.22 16.53
N ASP A 145 16.18 40.46 17.69
CA ASP A 145 17.49 41.07 17.82
C ASP A 145 18.56 40.17 17.16
N LEU A 146 18.48 38.85 17.40
CA LEU A 146 19.35 37.87 16.76
C LEU A 146 19.19 37.86 15.24
N TYR A 147 17.95 37.81 14.73
CA TYR A 147 17.66 37.85 13.30
C TYR A 147 18.23 39.12 12.66
N SER A 148 18.01 40.27 13.29
CA SER A 148 18.48 41.57 12.78
C SER A 148 20.01 41.63 12.72
N ALA A 149 20.69 41.18 13.77
CA ALA A 149 22.15 41.15 13.82
C ALA A 149 22.73 40.20 12.75
N LEU A 150 22.23 38.97 12.66
CA LEU A 150 22.72 37.99 11.70
C LEU A 150 22.41 38.39 10.25
N LYS A 151 21.24 38.99 9.99
CA LYS A 151 20.88 39.52 8.67
C LYS A 151 21.80 40.65 8.22
N ASN A 152 22.30 41.47 9.15
CA ASN A 152 23.26 42.54 8.89
C ASN A 152 24.72 42.06 8.87
N ASN A 153 24.95 40.75 8.76
CA ASN A 153 26.28 40.12 8.77
C ASN A 153 27.11 40.40 10.03
N THR A 154 26.47 40.67 11.17
CA THR A 154 27.17 40.70 12.46
C THR A 154 27.77 39.31 12.74
N ASP A 155 28.98 39.29 13.30
CA ASP A 155 29.61 38.06 13.79
C ASP A 155 28.66 37.27 14.70
N GLN A 156 28.65 35.95 14.55
CA GLN A 156 27.69 35.08 15.22
C GLN A 156 27.80 35.15 16.75
N ALA A 157 29.01 35.19 17.32
CA ALA A 157 29.19 35.26 18.76
C ALA A 157 28.67 36.60 19.30
N LYS A 158 28.93 37.70 18.59
CA LYS A 158 28.39 39.03 18.93
C LYS A 158 26.86 39.09 18.81
N ALA A 159 26.30 38.50 17.77
CA ALA A 159 24.85 38.45 17.57
C ALA A 159 24.14 37.66 18.69
N LEU A 160 24.73 36.55 19.12
CA LEU A 160 24.24 35.77 20.26
C LEU A 160 24.32 36.58 21.57
N GLN A 161 25.45 37.25 21.82
CA GLN A 161 25.62 38.09 23.00
C GLN A 161 24.58 39.22 23.05
N GLN A 162 24.35 39.89 21.92
CA GLN A 162 23.35 40.95 21.80
C GLN A 162 21.93 40.43 22.09
N ALA A 163 21.57 39.28 21.54
CA ALA A 163 20.26 38.68 21.76
C ALA A 163 20.04 38.26 23.23
N GLN A 164 21.09 37.78 23.90
CA GLN A 164 21.06 37.39 25.32
C GLN A 164 20.93 38.59 26.27
N ALA A 165 21.24 39.82 25.84
CA ALA A 165 21.05 41.03 26.65
C ALA A 165 19.57 41.30 27.01
N SER A 166 18.63 40.67 26.30
CA SER A 166 17.20 40.66 26.64
C SER A 166 16.86 39.85 27.91
N GLY A 167 17.81 39.07 28.44
CA GLY A 167 17.61 38.13 29.54
C GLY A 167 17.00 36.79 29.13
N ALA A 168 16.75 36.56 27.83
CA ALA A 168 16.27 35.27 27.33
C ALA A 168 17.41 34.29 27.05
N VAL A 169 17.16 33.00 27.23
CA VAL A 169 18.11 31.95 26.86
C VAL A 169 18.09 31.78 25.34
N VAL A 170 19.22 32.06 24.69
CA VAL A 170 19.43 31.84 23.25
C VAL A 170 20.35 30.65 23.07
N ARG A 171 19.92 29.68 22.27
CA ARG A 171 20.68 28.48 21.90
C ARG A 171 21.11 28.55 20.45
N ASN A 172 22.29 28.02 20.17
CA ASN A 172 22.82 27.83 18.83
C ASN A 172 23.27 26.38 18.67
N SER A 173 22.96 25.79 17.53
CA SER A 173 23.42 24.46 17.14
C SER A 173 23.82 24.47 15.67
N ASP A 174 24.95 23.83 15.35
CA ASP A 174 25.23 23.46 13.97
C ASP A 174 24.53 22.13 13.69
N LEU A 175 23.64 22.10 12.70
CA LEU A 175 22.96 20.85 12.30
C LEU A 175 23.79 20.06 11.28
N GLY A 176 24.95 20.59 10.86
CA GLY A 176 25.72 20.02 9.77
C GLY A 176 24.96 20.09 8.45
N PHE A 177 25.34 19.21 7.53
CA PHE A 177 24.56 18.97 6.32
C PHE A 177 23.32 18.15 6.65
N ILE A 178 22.16 18.61 6.18
CA ILE A 178 20.89 17.91 6.29
C ILE A 178 20.35 17.58 4.89
N THR A 179 19.55 16.52 4.79
CA THR A 179 18.81 16.14 3.58
C THR A 179 17.31 16.01 3.88
N ALA A 180 16.48 15.65 2.90
CA ALA A 180 15.06 15.41 3.18
C ALA A 180 14.89 14.30 4.24
N PHE A 181 13.86 14.42 5.07
CA PHE A 181 13.54 13.48 6.18
C PHE A 181 14.48 13.49 7.39
N THR A 182 15.53 14.32 7.44
CA THR A 182 16.44 14.35 8.61
C THR A 182 15.97 15.32 9.70
N VAL A 183 15.13 16.29 9.35
CA VAL A 183 14.53 17.25 10.28
C VAL A 183 13.00 17.25 10.11
N PRO A 184 12.23 17.71 11.11
CA PRO A 184 10.79 17.87 10.97
C PRO A 184 10.41 18.62 9.69
N TYR A 185 9.36 18.16 9.01
CA TYR A 185 8.95 18.68 7.69
C TYR A 185 8.73 20.20 7.67
N GLU A 186 8.22 20.77 8.77
CA GLU A 186 8.06 22.23 8.91
C GLU A 186 9.41 22.97 8.82
N TYR A 187 10.48 22.41 9.38
CA TYR A 187 11.82 22.98 9.32
C TYR A 187 12.48 22.72 7.97
N GLU A 188 12.25 21.54 7.40
CA GLU A 188 12.68 21.20 6.04
C GLU A 188 12.16 22.24 5.03
N ASN A 189 10.86 22.58 5.09
CA ASN A 189 10.25 23.59 4.21
C ASN A 189 10.92 24.96 4.32
N ILE A 190 11.28 25.38 5.53
CA ILE A 190 12.00 26.65 5.75
C ILE A 190 13.38 26.56 5.11
N VAL A 191 14.18 25.55 5.45
CA VAL A 191 15.56 25.41 4.98
C VAL A 191 15.64 25.26 3.46
N TYR A 192 14.78 24.45 2.85
CA TYR A 192 14.80 24.25 1.41
C TYR A 192 14.28 25.46 0.64
N GLY A 193 13.49 26.34 1.28
CA GLY A 193 13.11 27.65 0.75
C GLY A 193 14.19 28.73 0.81
N LEU A 194 15.27 28.55 1.60
CA LEU A 194 16.36 29.52 1.72
C LEU A 194 17.34 29.45 0.54
N LYS A 195 17.82 30.61 0.12
CA LYS A 195 18.96 30.79 -0.80
C LYS A 195 20.29 30.69 -0.04
N ALA A 196 21.38 30.48 -0.77
CA ALA A 196 22.72 30.37 -0.19
C ALA A 196 23.05 31.60 0.69
N ARG A 197 23.55 31.35 1.91
CA ARG A 197 23.87 32.37 2.93
C ARG A 197 22.67 33.13 3.50
N GLU A 198 21.45 32.77 3.11
CA GLU A 198 20.23 33.40 3.63
C GLU A 198 19.91 32.91 5.05
N ILE A 199 19.22 33.77 5.79
CA ILE A 199 18.69 33.50 7.12
C ILE A 199 17.17 33.58 7.09
N SER A 200 16.50 32.60 7.70
CA SER A 200 15.04 32.60 7.82
C SER A 200 14.57 33.73 8.72
N LYS A 201 13.32 34.17 8.53
CA LYS A 201 12.63 34.98 9.53
C LYS A 201 12.46 34.16 10.82
N PRO A 202 12.19 34.79 11.98
CA PRO A 202 11.83 34.07 13.20
C PRO A 202 10.53 33.25 13.02
N HIS A 203 10.57 31.97 13.34
CA HIS A 203 9.44 31.05 13.28
C HIS A 203 9.04 30.56 14.69
N ARG A 204 7.75 30.61 15.02
CA ARG A 204 7.23 30.16 16.31
C ARG A 204 6.75 28.71 16.24
N SER A 205 7.26 27.85 17.10
CA SER A 205 6.68 26.52 17.38
C SER A 205 5.84 26.56 18.67
N LYS A 206 5.38 25.42 19.21
CA LYS A 206 4.71 25.39 20.53
C LYS A 206 5.65 25.81 21.68
N ASN A 207 6.93 25.43 21.59
CA ASN A 207 7.85 25.48 22.73
C ASN A 207 9.11 26.34 22.52
N ALA A 208 9.31 26.93 21.34
CA ALA A 208 10.40 27.87 21.09
C ALA A 208 10.12 28.82 19.92
N TRP A 209 10.96 29.83 19.78
CA TRP A 209 11.22 30.52 18.51
C TRP A 209 12.45 29.93 17.82
N HIS A 210 12.47 29.94 16.49
CA HIS A 210 13.52 29.33 15.67
C HIS A 210 13.98 30.27 14.55
N ILE A 211 15.27 30.23 14.24
CA ILE A 211 15.85 30.79 13.01
C ILE A 211 16.80 29.74 12.42
N PHE A 212 16.83 29.66 11.10
CA PHE A 212 17.75 28.81 10.34
C PHE A 212 18.61 29.67 9.43
N LYS A 213 19.92 29.39 9.37
CA LYS A 213 20.86 30.04 8.44
C LYS A 213 21.49 29.00 7.54
N LEU A 214 21.30 29.15 6.23
CA LEU A 214 21.92 28.27 5.24
C LEU A 214 23.36 28.72 5.03
N THR A 215 24.33 27.87 5.32
CA THR A 215 25.76 28.20 5.24
C THR A 215 26.49 27.50 4.11
N GLY A 216 25.92 26.41 3.57
CA GLY A 216 26.46 25.68 2.43
C GLY A 216 25.40 24.81 1.74
N GLU A 217 25.71 24.40 0.51
CA GLU A 217 24.92 23.47 -0.29
C GLU A 217 25.89 22.56 -1.04
N ARG A 218 25.53 21.28 -1.19
CA ARG A 218 26.25 20.32 -2.04
C ARG A 218 25.28 19.38 -2.74
N PRO A 219 25.66 18.75 -3.87
CA PRO A 219 24.91 17.62 -4.42
C PRO A 219 24.74 16.51 -3.38
N SER A 220 23.66 15.75 -3.49
CA SER A 220 23.44 14.56 -2.68
C SER A 220 24.65 13.64 -2.75
N ILE A 221 25.14 13.27 -1.59
CA ILE A 221 26.35 12.47 -1.50
C ILE A 221 26.05 10.96 -1.50
N GLY A 222 24.77 10.55 -1.56
CA GLY A 222 24.33 9.16 -1.60
C GLY A 222 24.15 8.53 -0.23
N ARG A 223 24.10 7.19 -0.21
CA ARG A 223 24.04 6.37 1.01
C ARG A 223 25.27 5.48 1.12
N TRP A 224 25.75 5.26 2.34
CA TRP A 224 26.88 4.37 2.62
C TRP A 224 26.50 3.25 3.53
N LYS A 225 27.11 2.10 3.26
CA LYS A 225 27.27 1.03 4.22
C LYS A 225 28.74 0.96 4.62
N ILE A 226 29.03 0.99 5.92
CA ILE A 226 30.41 0.94 6.44
C ILE A 226 30.51 -0.05 7.60
N ALA A 227 31.74 -0.43 7.91
CA ALA A 227 32.08 -1.02 9.20
C ALA A 227 33.01 -0.06 9.98
N GLN A 228 32.92 -0.04 11.32
CA GLN A 228 33.79 0.78 12.17
C GLN A 228 34.49 0.01 13.30
N ILE A 229 35.65 0.53 13.68
CA ILE A 229 36.32 0.24 14.95
C ILE A 229 36.44 1.55 15.71
N LEU A 230 35.80 1.64 16.87
CA LEU A 230 35.89 2.80 17.77
C LEU A 230 36.79 2.46 18.95
N ILE A 231 37.84 3.25 19.18
CA ILE A 231 38.59 3.27 20.44
C ILE A 231 38.12 4.49 21.23
N ALA A 232 37.28 4.23 22.23
CA ALA A 232 36.56 5.28 22.94
C ALA A 232 37.52 6.13 23.79
N VAL A 233 37.35 7.45 23.72
CA VAL A 233 38.04 8.41 24.59
C VAL A 233 36.97 9.26 25.27
N PRO A 234 36.66 9.01 26.57
CA PRO A 234 35.67 9.80 27.28
C PRO A 234 36.02 11.29 27.28
N ALA A 235 35.00 12.15 27.18
CA ALA A 235 35.18 13.59 27.29
C ALA A 235 35.86 13.96 28.62
N GLY A 236 36.88 14.83 28.57
CA GLY A 236 37.68 15.21 29.73
C GLY A 236 38.80 14.23 30.11
N SER A 237 39.08 13.22 29.28
CA SER A 237 40.23 12.33 29.48
C SER A 237 41.57 13.07 29.44
N THR A 238 42.57 12.54 30.16
CA THR A 238 43.92 13.13 30.17
C THR A 238 44.62 12.97 28.82
N GLN A 239 45.67 13.77 28.60
CA GLN A 239 46.46 13.70 27.36
C GLN A 239 47.11 12.32 27.18
N GLU A 240 47.49 11.66 28.27
CA GLU A 240 48.06 10.32 28.26
C GLU A 240 47.04 9.27 27.78
N VAL A 241 45.79 9.36 28.25
CA VAL A 241 44.71 8.46 27.81
C VAL A 241 44.43 8.66 26.32
N ASN A 242 44.39 9.90 25.86
CA ASN A 242 44.20 10.22 24.44
C ASN A 242 45.35 9.67 23.58
N ALA A 243 46.60 9.87 24.00
CA ALA A 243 47.78 9.36 23.31
C ALA A 243 47.80 7.82 23.24
N ALA A 244 47.42 7.14 24.34
CA ALA A 244 47.32 5.68 24.36
C ALA A 244 46.22 5.16 23.42
N ALA A 245 45.05 5.81 23.39
CA ALA A 245 43.97 5.47 22.47
C ALA A 245 44.38 5.65 21.01
N ARG A 246 45.11 6.74 20.70
CA ARG A 246 45.68 6.98 19.38
C ARG A 246 46.65 5.88 18.96
N GLN A 247 47.62 5.54 19.82
CA GLN A 247 48.59 4.48 19.54
C GLN A 247 47.90 3.13 19.32
N LYS A 248 46.86 2.83 20.10
CA LYS A 248 46.05 1.63 19.91
C LYS A 248 45.35 1.63 18.56
N ALA A 249 44.73 2.74 18.17
CA ALA A 249 44.08 2.86 16.86
C ALA A 249 45.09 2.74 15.70
N GLU A 250 46.28 3.35 15.82
CA GLU A 250 47.37 3.23 14.83
C GLU A 250 47.89 1.79 14.70
N SER A 251 48.00 1.05 15.82
CA SER A 251 48.35 -0.37 15.82
C SER A 251 47.30 -1.23 15.12
N ILE A 252 46.02 -1.02 15.42
CA ILE A 252 44.91 -1.75 14.77
C ILE A 252 44.86 -1.42 13.29
N TYR A 253 45.04 -0.17 12.90
CA TYR A 253 45.09 0.22 11.48
C TYR A 253 46.23 -0.50 10.75
N THR A 254 47.40 -0.64 11.38
CA THR A 254 48.54 -1.37 10.81
C THR A 254 48.21 -2.85 10.59
N GLN A 255 47.57 -3.49 11.57
CA GLN A 255 47.07 -4.88 11.44
C GLN A 255 46.10 -5.03 10.27
N VAL A 256 45.11 -4.15 10.16
CA VAL A 256 44.17 -4.15 9.03
C VAL A 256 44.92 -3.98 7.69
N LYS A 257 45.89 -3.06 7.60
CA LYS A 257 46.68 -2.86 6.37
C LYS A 257 47.52 -4.09 6.00
N ASN A 258 47.93 -4.89 6.98
CA ASN A 258 48.69 -6.11 6.77
C ASN A 258 47.82 -7.31 6.34
N GLY A 259 46.49 -7.13 6.25
CA GLY A 259 45.56 -8.13 5.76
C GLY A 259 44.69 -8.79 6.83
N ASP A 260 44.81 -8.36 8.09
CA ASP A 260 43.99 -8.91 9.17
C ASP A 260 42.49 -8.59 8.95
N ASN A 261 41.63 -9.53 9.38
CA ASN A 261 40.20 -9.38 9.17
C ASN A 261 39.63 -8.23 10.01
N PHE A 262 39.16 -7.17 9.34
CA PHE A 262 38.58 -5.99 9.97
C PHE A 262 37.46 -6.32 10.97
N GLY A 263 36.58 -7.27 10.63
CA GLY A 263 35.46 -7.65 11.49
C GLY A 263 35.90 -8.35 12.77
N ASN A 264 36.98 -9.14 12.72
CA ASN A 264 37.55 -9.76 13.92
C ASN A 264 38.18 -8.70 14.84
N LEU A 265 38.96 -7.78 14.26
CA LEU A 265 39.54 -6.65 15.00
C LEU A 265 38.46 -5.74 15.60
N ALA A 266 37.35 -5.53 14.88
CA ALA A 266 36.20 -4.81 15.40
C ALA A 266 35.57 -5.52 16.61
N ARG A 267 35.33 -6.84 16.53
CA ARG A 267 34.80 -7.62 17.66
C ARG A 267 35.70 -7.57 18.89
N GLU A 268 37.02 -7.63 18.68
CA GLU A 268 37.99 -7.71 19.76
C GLU A 268 38.28 -6.35 20.39
N HIS A 269 38.34 -5.29 19.58
CA HIS A 269 38.89 -4.01 20.03
C HIS A 269 37.91 -2.84 20.02
N SER A 270 36.81 -2.92 19.25
CA SER A 270 35.87 -1.80 19.15
C SER A 270 35.06 -1.65 20.44
N ASN A 271 35.00 -0.41 20.92
CA ASN A 271 34.18 0.03 22.04
C ASN A 271 32.76 0.44 21.62
N ASP A 272 32.44 0.44 20.31
CA ASP A 272 31.05 0.57 19.84
C ASP A 272 30.31 -0.76 20.03
N ARG A 273 29.61 -0.89 21.16
CA ARG A 273 28.88 -2.11 21.54
C ARG A 273 27.76 -2.50 20.58
N MET A 274 27.26 -1.56 19.77
CA MET A 274 26.16 -1.84 18.84
C MET A 274 26.67 -2.52 17.58
N SER A 275 27.84 -2.12 17.09
CA SER A 275 28.40 -2.65 15.85
C SER A 275 29.49 -3.71 16.06
N ASN A 276 30.21 -3.70 17.18
CA ASN A 276 31.39 -4.55 17.38
C ASN A 276 31.07 -6.05 17.21
N VAL A 277 29.97 -6.54 17.78
CA VAL A 277 29.51 -7.93 17.67
C VAL A 277 29.24 -8.34 16.21
N ALA A 278 28.76 -7.38 15.41
CA ALA A 278 28.53 -7.53 13.97
C ALA A 278 29.79 -7.27 13.13
N GLY A 279 30.99 -7.27 13.73
CA GLY A 279 32.23 -6.99 13.03
C GLY A 279 32.39 -5.52 12.63
N GLY A 280 31.77 -4.62 13.38
CA GLY A 280 31.77 -3.18 13.13
C GLY A 280 30.69 -2.73 12.14
N ASP A 281 29.88 -3.63 11.56
CA ASP A 281 28.87 -3.28 10.56
C ASP A 281 27.84 -2.27 11.11
N LEU A 282 27.64 -1.19 10.37
CA LEU A 282 26.66 -0.15 10.67
C LEU A 282 25.51 -0.20 9.65
N PRO A 283 24.26 0.11 10.08
CA PRO A 283 23.16 0.26 9.14
C PRO A 283 23.49 1.26 8.04
N GLU A 284 22.94 1.05 6.84
CA GLU A 284 23.13 2.01 5.75
C GLU A 284 22.56 3.39 6.14
N PHE A 285 23.31 4.45 5.85
CA PHE A 285 22.92 5.81 6.23
C PHE A 285 23.24 6.84 5.13
N SER A 286 22.58 7.99 5.22
CA SER A 286 22.79 9.16 4.37
C SER A 286 23.29 10.34 5.20
N THR A 287 23.50 11.47 4.54
CA THR A 287 23.73 12.79 5.14
C THR A 287 22.86 13.05 6.38
N GLY A 288 23.49 13.58 7.43
CA GLY A 288 22.83 14.02 8.66
C GLY A 288 22.61 12.89 9.67
N ALA A 289 23.14 11.69 9.41
CA ALA A 289 23.05 10.57 10.34
C ALA A 289 24.16 10.60 11.41
N TYR A 290 25.32 11.16 11.08
CA TYR A 290 26.47 11.28 11.99
C TYR A 290 27.00 12.73 12.00
N ASN A 291 27.93 13.03 12.91
CA ASN A 291 28.57 14.33 12.95
C ASN A 291 29.43 14.60 11.70
N ALA A 292 29.66 15.87 11.39
CA ALA A 292 30.32 16.30 10.16
C ALA A 292 31.75 15.75 10.00
N ASP A 293 32.49 15.61 11.11
CA ASP A 293 33.86 15.08 11.10
C ASP A 293 33.88 13.61 10.66
N PHE A 294 32.94 12.80 11.16
CA PHE A 294 32.80 11.40 10.78
C PHE A 294 32.37 11.25 9.32
N GLU A 295 31.33 11.98 8.89
CA GLU A 295 30.85 11.93 7.50
C GLU A 295 31.93 12.34 6.50
N THR A 296 32.76 13.34 6.83
CA THR A 296 33.88 13.78 5.98
C THR A 296 34.85 12.64 5.69
N GLN A 297 35.13 11.78 6.67
CA GLN A 297 36.01 10.63 6.49
C GLN A 297 35.33 9.53 5.66
N VAL A 298 34.03 9.31 5.81
CA VAL A 298 33.26 8.37 5.01
C VAL A 298 33.28 8.77 3.53
N ILE A 299 33.03 10.05 3.23
CA ILE A 299 33.03 10.61 1.86
C ILE A 299 34.43 10.54 1.20
N ALA A 300 35.48 10.51 2.01
CA ALA A 300 36.85 10.38 1.51
C ALA A 300 37.13 8.97 0.94
N LEU A 301 36.40 7.93 1.37
CA LEU A 301 36.53 6.56 0.87
C LEU A 301 35.89 6.41 -0.52
N LYS A 302 36.67 6.01 -1.52
CA LYS A 302 36.24 6.04 -2.94
C LYS A 302 35.71 4.71 -3.43
N ASN A 303 36.24 3.60 -2.92
CA ASN A 303 35.89 2.25 -3.34
C ASN A 303 35.43 1.41 -2.16
N ASP A 304 34.62 0.39 -2.44
CA ASP A 304 34.25 -0.60 -1.44
C ASP A 304 35.50 -1.41 -1.08
N GLY A 305 35.72 -1.57 0.23
CA GLY A 305 36.94 -2.12 0.79
C GLY A 305 37.95 -1.08 1.28
N ASP A 306 37.84 0.19 0.87
CA ASP A 306 38.73 1.26 1.34
C ASP A 306 38.62 1.42 2.86
N ILE A 307 39.76 1.67 3.52
CA ILE A 307 39.87 1.85 4.98
C ILE A 307 40.49 3.21 5.28
N SER A 308 39.88 3.96 6.19
CA SER A 308 40.39 5.25 6.63
C SER A 308 41.65 5.09 7.49
N LYS A 309 42.50 6.11 7.52
CA LYS A 309 43.46 6.26 8.64
C LYS A 309 42.68 6.48 9.95
N PRO A 310 43.27 6.21 11.12
CA PRO A 310 42.67 6.61 12.39
C PRO A 310 42.40 8.11 12.41
N PHE A 311 41.19 8.50 12.80
CA PHE A 311 40.81 9.90 12.97
C PHE A 311 40.01 10.07 14.26
N GLN A 312 40.05 11.27 14.83
CA GLN A 312 39.44 11.55 16.13
C GLN A 312 38.08 12.25 15.94
N THR A 313 37.09 11.85 16.73
CA THR A 313 35.85 12.60 16.97
C THR A 313 35.67 12.83 18.48
N GLU A 314 34.56 13.43 18.89
CA GLU A 314 34.18 13.55 20.31
C GLU A 314 34.06 12.21 21.05
N PHE A 315 33.86 11.10 20.34
CA PHE A 315 33.70 9.77 20.93
C PHE A 315 35.04 9.02 21.08
N GLY A 316 36.11 9.47 20.42
CA GLY A 316 37.42 8.82 20.42
C GLY A 316 38.00 8.65 19.03
N TYR A 317 38.81 7.62 18.83
CA TYR A 317 39.46 7.33 17.56
C TYR A 317 38.68 6.29 16.77
N HIS A 318 38.39 6.60 15.51
CA HIS A 318 37.66 5.74 14.60
C HIS A 318 38.58 5.25 13.48
N ILE A 319 38.35 4.02 13.07
CA ILE A 319 38.82 3.45 11.80
C ILE A 319 37.56 2.95 11.10
N ILE A 320 37.31 3.42 9.89
CA ILE A 320 36.14 2.99 9.12
C ILE A 320 36.57 2.26 7.86
N LYS A 321 35.74 1.31 7.43
CA LYS A 321 35.88 0.59 6.17
C LYS A 321 34.60 0.76 5.37
N ARG A 322 34.72 1.14 4.11
CA ARG A 322 33.57 1.21 3.20
C ARG A 322 33.16 -0.20 2.80
N MET A 323 31.89 -0.54 2.99
CA MET A 323 31.32 -1.84 2.67
C MET A 323 30.42 -1.79 1.44
N GLY A 324 29.83 -0.62 1.16
CA GLY A 324 28.98 -0.39 0.00
C GLY A 324 28.61 1.08 -0.16
N PHE A 325 28.15 1.43 -1.36
CA PHE A 325 27.65 2.75 -1.68
C PHE A 325 26.47 2.68 -2.64
N THR A 326 25.41 3.41 -2.30
CA THR A 326 24.21 3.53 -3.13
C THR A 326 24.06 4.99 -3.54
N PRO A 327 24.28 5.34 -4.82
CA PRO A 327 24.10 6.72 -5.29
C PRO A 327 22.62 7.13 -5.23
N THR A 328 22.38 8.43 -5.05
CA THR A 328 21.03 8.99 -5.19
C THR A 328 20.64 8.97 -6.68
N PRO A 329 19.49 8.38 -7.06
CA PRO A 329 19.06 8.34 -8.45
C PRO A 329 18.92 9.75 -9.05
N ALA A 330 19.43 9.93 -10.27
CA ALA A 330 19.42 11.22 -10.97
C ALA A 330 18.02 11.58 -11.52
N ASP A 331 17.20 10.57 -11.80
CA ASP A 331 15.83 10.72 -12.29
C ASP A 331 14.89 9.70 -11.64
N LYS A 332 13.63 9.71 -12.05
CA LYS A 332 12.54 8.90 -11.49
C LYS A 332 12.30 7.59 -12.25
N SER A 333 13.23 7.16 -13.11
CA SER A 333 13.09 5.93 -13.91
C SER A 333 13.22 4.64 -13.08
N ASP A 334 13.86 4.70 -11.91
CA ASP A 334 13.92 3.60 -10.97
C ASP A 334 12.59 3.47 -10.20
N GLU A 335 11.72 2.59 -10.71
CA GLU A 335 10.38 2.34 -10.14
C GLU A 335 10.44 1.79 -8.71
N VAL A 336 11.46 0.99 -8.38
CA VAL A 336 11.63 0.42 -7.05
C VAL A 336 11.98 1.52 -6.06
N TYR A 337 12.94 2.37 -6.40
CA TYR A 337 13.30 3.53 -5.59
C TYR A 337 12.12 4.49 -5.39
N MET A 338 11.36 4.78 -6.45
CA MET A 338 10.20 5.68 -6.35
C MET A 338 9.09 5.08 -5.49
N THR A 339 8.91 3.76 -5.53
CA THR A 339 7.97 3.05 -4.64
C THR A 339 8.41 3.16 -3.19
N ASP A 340 9.68 2.90 -2.90
CA ASP A 340 10.25 3.02 -1.55
C ASP A 340 10.16 4.45 -1.02
N LEU A 341 10.43 5.44 -1.88
CA LEU A 341 10.29 6.86 -1.53
C LEU A 341 8.83 7.21 -1.21
N LYS A 342 7.86 6.71 -2.01
CA LYS A 342 6.43 6.89 -1.71
C LYS A 342 6.06 6.27 -0.37
N GLN A 343 6.56 5.08 -0.05
CA GLN A 343 6.35 4.46 1.26
C GLN A 343 6.98 5.27 2.40
N LYS A 344 8.17 5.85 2.19
CA LYS A 344 8.80 6.74 3.16
C LYS A 344 7.97 8.01 3.40
N VAL A 345 7.44 8.62 2.33
CA VAL A 345 6.54 9.78 2.42
C VAL A 345 5.26 9.43 3.19
N LEU A 346 4.65 8.28 2.92
CA LEU A 346 3.42 7.83 3.59
C LEU A 346 3.60 7.58 5.10
N LYS A 347 4.83 7.23 5.52
CA LYS A 347 5.19 7.03 6.94
C LYS A 347 5.67 8.31 7.62
N ASP A 348 6.09 9.32 6.87
CA ASP A 348 6.61 10.58 7.39
C ASP A 348 5.47 11.55 7.76
N ALA A 349 5.75 12.44 8.73
CA ALA A 349 4.77 13.43 9.20
C ALA A 349 4.28 14.38 8.09
N ARG A 350 5.03 14.54 6.99
CA ARG A 350 4.62 15.35 5.83
C ARG A 350 3.29 14.91 5.22
N VAL A 351 2.95 13.62 5.26
CA VAL A 351 1.67 13.13 4.72
C VAL A 351 0.46 13.76 5.42
N ASN A 352 0.64 14.25 6.66
CA ASN A 352 -0.44 14.87 7.42
C ASN A 352 -0.96 16.14 6.76
N THR A 353 -0.15 16.87 5.99
CA THR A 353 -0.63 18.04 5.23
C THR A 353 -1.67 17.63 4.20
N GLU A 354 -1.45 16.51 3.51
CA GLU A 354 -2.38 15.99 2.52
C GLU A 354 -3.60 15.33 3.15
N LYS A 355 -3.44 14.69 4.32
CA LYS A 355 -4.59 14.21 5.11
C LYS A 355 -5.50 15.39 5.50
N GLU A 356 -4.94 16.49 5.98
CA GLU A 356 -5.70 17.69 6.35
C GLU A 356 -6.37 18.38 5.15
N ILE A 357 -5.70 18.42 3.99
CA ILE A 357 -6.30 18.90 2.73
C ILE A 357 -7.48 18.01 2.35
N PHE A 358 -7.28 16.69 2.33
CA PHE A 358 -8.33 15.74 1.96
C PHE A 358 -9.52 15.79 2.92
N THR A 359 -9.29 15.89 4.23
CA THR A 359 -10.36 16.09 5.22
C THR A 359 -11.15 17.37 4.95
N ARG A 360 -10.48 18.48 4.58
CA ARG A 360 -11.18 19.73 4.21
C ARG A 360 -12.01 19.57 2.94
N GLU A 361 -11.49 18.87 1.93
CA GLU A 361 -12.26 18.54 0.72
C GLU A 361 -13.48 17.68 1.04
N ILE A 362 -13.33 16.68 1.91
CA ILE A 362 -14.45 15.85 2.39
C ILE A 362 -15.50 16.71 3.09
N MET A 363 -15.09 17.59 4.02
CA MET A 363 -16.03 18.47 4.72
C MET A 363 -16.79 19.37 3.72
N ALA A 364 -16.12 19.87 2.69
CA ALA A 364 -16.76 20.64 1.63
C ALA A 364 -17.75 19.79 0.81
N LYS A 365 -17.35 18.58 0.40
CA LYS A 365 -18.19 17.66 -0.40
C LYS A 365 -19.43 17.19 0.35
N THR A 366 -19.29 16.86 1.64
CA THR A 366 -20.41 16.38 2.48
C THR A 366 -21.33 17.50 2.94
N ALA A 367 -20.92 18.75 2.75
CA ALA A 367 -21.63 19.95 3.19
C ALA A 367 -22.01 19.91 4.69
N ILE A 368 -21.14 19.33 5.51
CA ILE A 368 -21.34 19.19 6.96
C ILE A 368 -21.57 20.57 7.62
N LYS A 369 -22.57 20.68 8.48
CA LYS A 369 -22.89 21.91 9.22
C LYS A 369 -23.27 21.61 10.67
N LYS A 370 -22.96 22.55 11.57
CA LYS A 370 -23.50 22.52 12.94
C LYS A 370 -24.99 22.87 12.89
N THR A 371 -25.80 22.18 13.68
CA THR A 371 -27.23 22.50 13.83
C THR A 371 -27.45 23.56 14.91
N LYS A 372 -28.72 23.93 15.14
CA LYS A 372 -29.12 24.83 16.23
C LYS A 372 -29.70 24.11 17.45
N GLU A 373 -29.84 22.78 17.41
CA GLU A 373 -30.50 22.01 18.48
C GLU A 373 -29.64 21.90 19.75
N ALA A 374 -28.32 21.99 19.60
CA ALA A 374 -27.37 22.05 20.70
C ALA A 374 -26.27 23.07 20.42
N ASN A 375 -25.81 23.76 21.47
CA ASN A 375 -24.65 24.65 21.40
C ASN A 375 -23.40 23.99 21.99
N GLU A 376 -22.22 24.55 21.70
CA GLU A 376 -20.94 23.98 22.15
C GLU A 376 -20.83 23.87 23.69
N LYS A 377 -21.38 24.83 24.43
CA LYS A 377 -21.36 24.78 25.90
C LYS A 377 -22.14 23.57 26.44
N GLU A 378 -23.29 23.27 25.84
CA GLU A 378 -24.09 22.10 26.18
C GLU A 378 -23.34 20.80 25.84
N LEU A 379 -22.77 20.72 24.64
CA LEU A 379 -21.99 19.56 24.18
C LEU A 379 -20.82 19.26 25.11
N PHE A 380 -20.08 20.29 25.52
CA PHE A 380 -18.90 20.14 26.37
C PHE A 380 -19.29 19.76 27.81
N ARG A 381 -20.36 20.35 28.34
CA ARG A 381 -20.88 19.97 29.67
C ARG A 381 -21.24 18.48 29.77
N TYR A 382 -21.88 17.93 28.73
CA TYR A 382 -22.20 16.49 28.71
C TYR A 382 -20.97 15.62 28.45
N ALA A 383 -20.00 16.09 27.66
CA ALA A 383 -18.70 15.42 27.54
C ALA A 383 -17.95 15.36 28.89
N ASP A 384 -18.00 16.41 29.70
CA ASP A 384 -17.40 16.42 31.04
C ASP A 384 -18.07 15.43 31.99
N SER A 385 -19.37 15.22 31.84
CA SER A 385 -20.12 14.21 32.61
C SER A 385 -19.57 12.80 32.40
N LEU A 386 -18.91 12.53 31.26
CA LEU A 386 -18.28 11.24 30.98
C LEU A 386 -17.08 10.94 31.88
N MET A 387 -16.50 11.93 32.58
CA MET A 387 -15.43 11.70 33.56
C MET A 387 -15.89 10.84 34.76
N LYS A 388 -17.19 10.69 34.96
CA LYS A 388 -17.78 9.77 35.94
C LYS A 388 -17.95 8.34 35.42
N ASN A 389 -17.45 8.05 34.21
CA ASN A 389 -17.56 6.77 33.52
C ASN A 389 -19.00 6.20 33.44
N PRO A 390 -20.01 6.98 33.01
CA PRO A 390 -21.35 6.46 32.83
C PRO A 390 -21.42 5.42 31.71
N THR A 391 -22.25 4.41 31.90
CA THR A 391 -22.53 3.37 30.90
C THR A 391 -23.18 3.97 29.66
N GLU A 392 -23.14 3.25 28.53
CA GLU A 392 -23.82 3.70 27.31
C GLU A 392 -25.32 3.93 27.54
N GLU A 393 -25.97 3.03 28.27
CA GLU A 393 -27.39 3.14 28.60
C GLU A 393 -27.69 4.40 29.41
N GLN A 394 -26.83 4.74 30.37
CA GLN A 394 -26.95 6.00 31.12
C GLN A 394 -26.79 7.22 30.21
N THR A 395 -25.88 7.17 29.24
CA THR A 395 -25.72 8.28 28.28
C THR A 395 -26.87 8.42 27.30
N LYS A 396 -27.58 7.35 26.93
CA LYS A 396 -28.78 7.45 26.09
C LYS A 396 -29.88 8.30 26.73
N ALA A 397 -29.97 8.29 28.06
CA ALA A 397 -30.91 9.10 28.80
C ALA A 397 -30.53 10.60 28.87
N PHE A 398 -29.32 10.99 28.42
CA PHE A 398 -28.93 12.40 28.42
C PHE A 398 -29.77 13.20 27.42
N PRO A 399 -30.27 14.40 27.77
CA PRO A 399 -31.03 15.25 26.86
C PRO A 399 -30.34 15.57 25.54
N ILE A 400 -29.00 15.55 25.51
CA ILE A 400 -28.23 15.80 24.30
C ILE A 400 -28.29 14.64 23.29
N SER A 401 -28.55 13.41 23.75
CA SER A 401 -28.31 12.20 22.96
C SER A 401 -29.15 12.10 21.70
N ASN A 402 -30.41 12.54 21.77
CA ASN A 402 -31.33 12.51 20.63
C ASN A 402 -31.32 13.80 19.79
N LYS A 403 -30.55 14.82 20.20
CA LYS A 403 -30.45 16.08 19.45
C LYS A 403 -29.57 15.87 18.23
N LYS A 404 -29.97 16.44 17.09
CA LYS A 404 -29.10 16.52 15.91
C LYS A 404 -28.07 17.58 16.18
N ILE A 405 -26.78 17.25 16.13
CA ILE A 405 -25.69 18.18 16.44
C ILE A 405 -24.91 18.58 15.19
N LEU A 406 -24.95 17.72 14.16
CA LEU A 406 -24.41 17.97 12.83
C LEU A 406 -25.43 17.55 11.78
N SER A 407 -25.47 18.25 10.66
CA SER A 407 -26.26 17.89 9.48
C SER A 407 -25.37 17.74 8.25
N PHE A 408 -25.77 16.82 7.38
CA PHE A 408 -25.18 16.56 6.07
C PHE A 408 -26.22 16.79 4.97
N LYS A 409 -25.85 16.58 3.70
CA LYS A 409 -26.82 16.66 2.58
C LYS A 409 -28.04 15.77 2.81
N ASN A 410 -27.81 14.51 3.19
CA ASN A 410 -28.84 13.50 3.47
C ASN A 410 -28.48 12.72 4.75
N GLY A 411 -28.71 13.32 5.92
CA GLY A 411 -28.41 12.67 7.20
C GLY A 411 -28.03 13.66 8.31
N ASN A 412 -27.90 13.16 9.53
CA ASN A 412 -27.48 13.94 10.69
C ASN A 412 -26.59 13.08 11.60
N ALA A 413 -25.68 13.72 12.33
CA ALA A 413 -25.05 13.10 13.51
C ALA A 413 -25.76 13.59 14.77
N LEU A 414 -25.91 12.69 15.74
CA LEU A 414 -26.62 12.92 16.98
C LEU A 414 -25.67 13.19 18.15
N GLY A 415 -26.20 13.75 19.23
CA GLY A 415 -25.43 13.93 20.46
C GLY A 415 -24.91 12.62 21.04
N SER A 416 -25.60 11.50 20.81
CA SER A 416 -25.12 10.16 21.18
C SER A 416 -23.78 9.83 20.50
N ASP A 417 -23.61 10.21 19.23
CA ASP A 417 -22.39 9.94 18.47
C ASP A 417 -21.21 10.73 19.03
N TRP A 418 -21.47 11.99 19.43
CA TRP A 418 -20.48 12.81 20.14
C TRP A 418 -20.07 12.19 21.48
N LEU A 419 -21.02 11.71 22.28
CA LEU A 419 -20.71 11.09 23.57
C LEU A 419 -19.95 9.78 23.42
N ALA A 420 -20.31 8.96 22.43
CA ALA A 420 -19.57 7.75 22.09
C ALA A 420 -18.12 8.08 21.68
N PHE A 421 -17.95 9.05 20.78
CA PHE A 421 -16.63 9.51 20.34
C PHE A 421 -15.75 10.00 21.51
N VAL A 422 -16.31 10.81 22.42
CA VAL A 422 -15.56 11.30 23.59
C VAL A 422 -15.19 10.14 24.52
N ARG A 423 -16.10 9.19 24.75
CA ARG A 423 -15.83 8.00 25.58
C ARG A 423 -14.67 7.19 25.00
N GLU A 424 -14.73 6.85 23.72
CA GLU A 424 -13.68 6.11 23.02
C GLU A 424 -12.35 6.87 23.06
N SER A 425 -12.37 8.17 22.80
CA SER A 425 -11.18 9.03 22.83
C SER A 425 -10.52 9.07 24.21
N ARG A 426 -11.30 9.02 25.30
CA ARG A 426 -10.80 9.08 26.68
C ARG A 426 -10.45 7.72 27.28
N ASN A 427 -11.01 6.63 26.76
CA ASN A 427 -10.67 5.26 27.17
C ASN A 427 -9.40 4.73 26.48
N GLY A 428 -8.84 5.46 25.51
CA GLY A 428 -7.57 5.14 24.83
C GLY A 428 -6.30 5.46 25.64
N ASN A 429 -5.12 5.30 25.00
CA ASN A 429 -3.80 5.55 25.61
C ASN A 429 -3.68 6.95 26.28
N VAL A 430 -2.83 7.04 27.32
CA VAL A 430 -2.58 8.20 28.20
C VAL A 430 -2.35 9.57 27.50
N LEU A 431 -2.07 9.61 26.20
CA LEU A 431 -1.89 10.84 25.42
C LEU A 431 -3.21 11.47 24.92
N THR A 432 -4.33 10.75 24.89
CA THR A 432 -5.65 11.30 24.51
C THR A 432 -6.49 11.75 25.70
N THR A 433 -6.10 11.38 26.93
CA THR A 433 -6.81 11.75 28.17
C THR A 433 -6.66 13.22 28.56
N SER A 434 -5.69 13.95 27.96
CA SER A 434 -5.43 15.37 28.23
C SER A 434 -6.00 16.33 27.19
N ALA A 435 -6.67 15.85 26.14
CA ALA A 435 -7.26 16.72 25.11
C ALA A 435 -8.47 17.48 25.66
N SER A 436 -8.53 18.78 25.38
CA SER A 436 -9.68 19.60 25.74
C SER A 436 -10.93 19.19 24.95
N ASN A 437 -12.12 19.45 25.49
CA ASN A 437 -13.38 19.21 24.76
C ASN A 437 -13.45 19.94 23.42
N ARG A 438 -12.77 21.09 23.30
CA ARG A 438 -12.68 21.82 22.03
C ARG A 438 -11.88 21.04 20.99
N GLU A 439 -10.71 20.52 21.36
CA GLU A 439 -9.89 19.70 20.47
C GLU A 439 -10.61 18.39 20.10
N LEU A 440 -11.29 17.76 21.05
CA LEU A 440 -12.12 16.58 20.78
C LEU A 440 -13.27 16.91 19.82
N TRP A 441 -13.90 18.07 19.96
CA TRP A 441 -14.97 18.51 19.08
C TRP A 441 -14.50 18.76 17.65
N ASP A 442 -13.36 19.42 17.48
CA ASP A 442 -12.79 19.66 16.15
C ASP A 442 -12.41 18.32 15.46
N LYS A 443 -11.88 17.36 16.23
CA LYS A 443 -11.64 15.99 15.75
C LYS A 443 -12.93 15.25 15.41
N PHE A 444 -13.96 15.34 16.25
CA PHE A 444 -15.27 14.73 16.00
C PHE A 444 -15.91 15.29 14.73
N TYR A 445 -15.87 16.60 14.53
CA TYR A 445 -16.41 17.25 13.35
C TYR A 445 -15.78 16.72 12.05
N ALA A 446 -14.44 16.62 12.02
CA ALA A 446 -13.70 16.03 10.91
C ALA A 446 -14.00 14.53 10.72
N THR A 447 -14.07 13.78 11.83
CA THR A 447 -14.34 12.34 11.83
C THR A 447 -15.76 12.04 11.34
N ALA A 448 -16.76 12.81 11.77
CA ALA A 448 -18.15 12.66 11.35
C ALA A 448 -18.30 12.91 9.84
N ALA A 449 -17.64 13.95 9.30
CA ALA A 449 -17.59 14.19 7.86
C ALA A 449 -16.94 13.03 7.11
N THR A 450 -15.82 12.51 7.63
CA THR A 450 -15.11 11.38 7.03
C THR A 450 -15.94 10.10 7.05
N ASN A 451 -16.59 9.78 8.17
CA ASN A 451 -17.44 8.60 8.28
C ASN A 451 -18.66 8.67 7.35
N TYR A 452 -19.31 9.83 7.27
CA TYR A 452 -20.40 10.06 6.32
C TYR A 452 -19.94 9.90 4.86
N TYR A 453 -18.75 10.45 4.54
CA TYR A 453 -18.13 10.27 3.24
C TYR A 453 -17.82 8.81 2.93
N LYS A 454 -17.25 8.07 3.89
CA LYS A 454 -16.97 6.63 3.76
C LYS A 454 -18.24 5.82 3.53
N GLU A 455 -19.33 6.13 4.21
CA GLU A 455 -20.63 5.43 4.05
C GLU A 455 -21.26 5.67 2.67
N LYS A 456 -21.03 6.84 2.09
CA LYS A 456 -21.59 7.27 0.80
C LYS A 456 -20.52 7.42 -0.28
N LEU A 457 -19.44 6.65 -0.20
CA LEU A 457 -18.28 6.83 -1.08
C LEU A 457 -18.65 6.71 -2.56
N GLU A 458 -19.59 5.83 -2.89
CA GLU A 458 -20.18 5.64 -4.21
C GLU A 458 -20.83 6.93 -4.78
N ASP A 459 -21.34 7.82 -3.92
CA ASP A 459 -21.95 9.09 -4.34
C ASP A 459 -20.89 10.16 -4.66
N TYR A 460 -19.68 10.02 -4.10
CA TYR A 460 -18.62 11.01 -4.21
C TYR A 460 -17.43 10.59 -5.07
N ASN A 461 -17.31 9.30 -5.38
CA ASN A 461 -16.22 8.75 -6.16
C ASN A 461 -16.77 7.86 -7.30
N PRO A 462 -16.83 8.38 -8.54
CA PRO A 462 -17.37 7.64 -9.68
C PRO A 462 -16.60 6.34 -10.00
N ASP A 463 -15.30 6.29 -9.75
CA ASP A 463 -14.50 5.09 -10.00
C ASP A 463 -14.78 4.00 -8.97
N PHE A 464 -14.88 4.37 -7.69
CA PHE A 464 -15.33 3.46 -6.64
C PHE A 464 -16.74 2.93 -6.92
N LYS A 465 -17.68 3.82 -7.27
CA LYS A 465 -19.05 3.45 -7.66
C LYS A 465 -19.06 2.42 -8.79
N PHE A 466 -18.26 2.66 -9.82
CA PHE A 466 -18.17 1.77 -10.97
C PHE A 466 -17.62 0.39 -10.58
N GLN A 467 -16.55 0.34 -9.78
CA GLN A 467 -16.00 -0.94 -9.30
C GLN A 467 -17.02 -1.72 -8.45
N MET A 468 -17.73 -1.03 -7.56
CA MET A 468 -18.79 -1.63 -6.75
C MET A 468 -19.93 -2.16 -7.60
N GLN A 469 -20.31 -1.43 -8.65
CA GLN A 469 -21.32 -1.86 -9.60
C GLN A 469 -20.88 -3.10 -10.38
N GLU A 470 -19.68 -3.10 -10.98
CA GLU A 470 -19.14 -4.25 -11.72
C GLU A 470 -19.12 -5.52 -10.85
N PHE A 471 -18.66 -5.41 -9.61
CA PHE A 471 -18.59 -6.55 -8.70
C PHE A 471 -19.98 -7.10 -8.37
N ARG A 472 -20.96 -6.22 -8.08
CA ARG A 472 -22.35 -6.64 -7.82
C ARG A 472 -22.98 -7.29 -9.05
N GLU A 473 -22.81 -6.70 -10.22
CA GLU A 473 -23.33 -7.22 -11.49
C GLU A 473 -22.70 -8.57 -11.84
N GLY A 474 -21.40 -8.76 -11.62
CA GLY A 474 -20.72 -10.04 -11.81
C GLY A 474 -21.28 -11.15 -10.91
N ASN A 475 -21.51 -10.86 -9.62
CA ASN A 475 -22.11 -11.84 -8.69
C ASN A 475 -23.55 -12.16 -9.08
N MET A 476 -24.34 -11.17 -9.49
CA MET A 476 -25.70 -11.41 -9.99
C MET A 476 -25.72 -12.25 -11.26
N LEU A 477 -24.80 -11.98 -12.20
CA LEU A 477 -24.65 -12.77 -13.41
C LEU A 477 -24.33 -14.22 -13.06
N PHE A 478 -23.35 -14.45 -12.18
CA PHE A 478 -22.99 -15.79 -11.73
C PHE A 478 -24.20 -16.52 -11.14
N GLU A 479 -24.92 -15.89 -10.21
CA GLU A 479 -26.08 -16.50 -9.55
C GLU A 479 -27.20 -16.87 -10.52
N ILE A 480 -27.53 -15.97 -11.46
CA ILE A 480 -28.60 -16.26 -12.43
C ILE A 480 -28.19 -17.34 -13.43
N MET A 481 -26.92 -17.38 -13.84
CA MET A 481 -26.38 -18.41 -14.72
C MET A 481 -26.32 -19.77 -14.01
N GLU A 482 -25.92 -19.82 -12.74
CA GLU A 482 -25.94 -21.03 -11.94
C GLU A 482 -27.35 -21.63 -11.87
N ARG A 483 -28.36 -20.81 -11.58
CA ARG A 483 -29.75 -21.25 -11.45
C ARG A 483 -30.39 -21.68 -12.77
N ASN A 484 -30.07 -21.00 -13.87
CA ASN A 484 -30.80 -21.17 -15.13
C ASN A 484 -30.06 -21.96 -16.20
N VAL A 485 -28.74 -22.07 -16.09
CA VAL A 485 -27.90 -22.72 -17.11
C VAL A 485 -27.10 -23.84 -16.47
N TRP A 486 -26.19 -23.53 -15.53
CA TRP A 486 -25.18 -24.50 -15.10
C TRP A 486 -25.75 -25.63 -14.25
N SER A 487 -26.55 -25.30 -13.22
CA SER A 487 -27.19 -26.30 -12.36
C SER A 487 -28.19 -27.13 -13.17
N LYS A 488 -29.04 -26.47 -13.98
CA LYS A 488 -30.03 -27.16 -14.84
C LYS A 488 -29.36 -28.14 -15.80
N ALA A 489 -28.31 -27.73 -16.49
CA ALA A 489 -27.59 -28.61 -17.42
C ALA A 489 -26.99 -29.83 -16.70
N SER A 490 -26.45 -29.63 -15.51
CA SER A 490 -25.73 -30.69 -14.78
C SER A 490 -26.66 -31.75 -14.20
N ILE A 491 -27.90 -31.38 -13.82
CA ILE A 491 -28.87 -32.28 -13.19
C ILE A 491 -29.89 -32.88 -14.18
N ASP A 492 -30.14 -32.24 -15.33
CA ASP A 492 -31.09 -32.71 -16.35
C ASP A 492 -30.54 -33.89 -17.17
N THR A 493 -30.53 -35.06 -16.54
CA THR A 493 -30.01 -36.28 -17.16
C THR A 493 -30.80 -36.66 -18.42
N ALA A 494 -32.11 -36.40 -18.47
CA ALA A 494 -32.94 -36.71 -19.63
C ALA A 494 -32.61 -35.79 -20.82
N GLY A 495 -32.45 -34.49 -20.57
CA GLY A 495 -32.00 -33.52 -21.58
C GLY A 495 -30.61 -33.82 -22.10
N LEU A 496 -29.66 -34.15 -21.22
CA LEU A 496 -28.30 -34.53 -21.59
C LEU A 496 -28.27 -35.78 -22.50
N ILE A 497 -29.02 -36.83 -22.17
CA ILE A 497 -29.10 -38.04 -23.00
C ILE A 497 -29.73 -37.73 -24.36
N LYS A 498 -30.80 -36.92 -24.38
CA LYS A 498 -31.43 -36.48 -25.63
C LYS A 498 -30.45 -35.68 -26.50
N HIS A 499 -29.71 -34.75 -25.90
CA HIS A 499 -28.71 -33.93 -26.58
C HIS A 499 -27.57 -34.79 -27.15
N TYR A 500 -27.02 -35.69 -26.35
CA TYR A 500 -26.00 -36.65 -26.78
C TYR A 500 -26.46 -37.50 -27.97
N ASN A 501 -27.68 -38.05 -27.91
CA ASN A 501 -28.19 -38.89 -29.00
C ASN A 501 -28.38 -38.10 -30.31
N ALA A 502 -28.77 -36.83 -30.24
CA ALA A 502 -28.91 -35.96 -31.40
C ALA A 502 -27.56 -35.54 -32.00
N HIS A 503 -26.54 -35.34 -31.17
CA HIS A 503 -25.20 -34.86 -31.55
C HIS A 503 -24.13 -35.94 -31.43
N LYS A 504 -24.54 -37.21 -31.53
CA LYS A 504 -23.66 -38.35 -31.20
C LYS A 504 -22.34 -38.32 -31.97
N ASN A 505 -22.38 -37.86 -33.22
CA ASN A 505 -21.22 -37.78 -34.10
C ASN A 505 -20.17 -36.74 -33.68
N ASP A 506 -20.55 -35.77 -32.85
CA ASP A 506 -19.65 -34.72 -32.36
C ASP A 506 -18.79 -35.23 -31.19
N TYR A 507 -19.25 -36.29 -30.51
CA TYR A 507 -18.57 -36.90 -29.37
C TYR A 507 -17.75 -38.13 -29.78
N LYS A 508 -16.65 -37.90 -30.49
CA LYS A 508 -15.70 -38.96 -30.83
C LYS A 508 -14.43 -38.85 -30.01
N TRP A 509 -13.85 -39.99 -29.69
CA TRP A 509 -12.51 -40.06 -29.14
C TRP A 509 -11.51 -39.66 -30.22
N GLY A 510 -10.56 -38.79 -29.87
CA GLY A 510 -9.26 -38.76 -30.54
C GLY A 510 -8.51 -40.09 -30.38
N ALA A 511 -7.29 -40.17 -30.93
CA ALA A 511 -6.42 -41.30 -30.60
C ALA A 511 -6.26 -41.35 -29.07
N SER A 512 -6.51 -42.52 -28.47
CA SER A 512 -6.68 -42.63 -27.02
C SER A 512 -6.12 -43.94 -26.48
N ALA A 513 -5.95 -44.01 -25.16
CA ALA A 513 -5.46 -45.19 -24.49
C ALA A 513 -6.11 -45.38 -23.13
N ASP A 514 -6.34 -46.63 -22.73
CA ASP A 514 -6.51 -46.95 -21.32
C ASP A 514 -5.14 -46.88 -20.68
N VAL A 515 -5.01 -46.08 -19.62
CA VAL A 515 -3.75 -45.90 -18.92
C VAL A 515 -3.91 -46.14 -17.43
N LEU A 516 -2.80 -46.52 -16.81
CA LEU A 516 -2.59 -46.52 -15.38
C LEU A 516 -1.55 -45.44 -15.07
N ILE A 517 -1.97 -44.39 -14.37
CA ILE A 517 -1.10 -43.29 -13.95
C ILE A 517 -0.64 -43.60 -12.53
N ILE A 518 0.68 -43.63 -12.33
CA ILE A 518 1.31 -43.84 -11.03
C ILE A 518 2.01 -42.55 -10.63
N ASN A 519 1.58 -41.97 -9.52
CA ASN A 519 2.22 -40.85 -8.85
C ASN A 519 2.89 -41.35 -7.58
N SER A 520 4.11 -40.90 -7.31
CA SER A 520 4.85 -41.22 -6.09
C SER A 520 5.49 -39.99 -5.49
N ASN A 521 5.73 -40.04 -4.18
CA ASN A 521 6.40 -38.95 -3.46
C ASN A 521 7.92 -38.89 -3.70
N THR A 522 8.50 -39.93 -4.30
CA THR A 522 9.93 -40.00 -4.64
C THR A 522 10.15 -40.74 -5.96
N ALA A 523 11.23 -40.40 -6.68
CA ALA A 523 11.66 -41.12 -7.87
C ALA A 523 11.89 -42.62 -7.61
N LYS A 524 12.48 -42.96 -6.45
CA LYS A 524 12.75 -44.35 -6.08
C LYS A 524 11.48 -45.18 -5.93
N ALA A 525 10.44 -44.61 -5.31
CA ALA A 525 9.15 -45.28 -5.21
C ALA A 525 8.48 -45.49 -6.59
N ALA A 526 8.63 -44.55 -7.53
CA ALA A 526 8.16 -44.73 -8.90
C ALA A 526 8.91 -45.87 -9.62
N GLU A 527 10.22 -45.96 -9.46
CA GLU A 527 11.02 -47.06 -10.03
C GLU A 527 10.57 -48.42 -9.49
N ASP A 528 10.44 -48.54 -8.17
CA ASP A 528 10.02 -49.79 -7.53
C ASP A 528 8.60 -50.18 -7.94
N ALA A 529 7.70 -49.20 -8.07
CA ALA A 529 6.36 -49.40 -8.60
C ALA A 529 6.39 -49.91 -10.04
N MET A 530 7.17 -49.27 -10.92
CA MET A 530 7.29 -49.68 -12.32
C MET A 530 7.84 -51.12 -12.43
N VAL A 531 8.86 -51.47 -11.65
CA VAL A 531 9.44 -52.82 -11.61
C VAL A 531 8.41 -53.85 -11.14
N ALA A 532 7.66 -53.55 -10.08
CA ALA A 532 6.63 -54.44 -9.57
C ALA A 532 5.49 -54.66 -10.58
N LEU A 533 5.06 -53.61 -11.27
CA LEU A 533 4.05 -53.71 -12.33
C LEU A 533 4.57 -54.52 -13.53
N LYS A 534 5.83 -54.35 -13.93
CA LYS A 534 6.47 -55.16 -14.98
C LYS A 534 6.56 -56.65 -14.62
N LYS A 535 6.65 -56.97 -13.33
CA LYS A 535 6.59 -58.34 -12.80
C LYS A 535 5.16 -58.90 -12.68
N GLY A 536 4.14 -58.16 -13.14
CA GLY A 536 2.75 -58.60 -13.14
C GLY A 536 2.02 -58.38 -11.81
N ARG A 537 2.58 -57.61 -10.87
CA ARG A 537 1.87 -57.29 -9.62
C ARG A 537 0.62 -56.48 -9.91
N ASN A 538 -0.45 -56.75 -9.17
CA ASN A 538 -1.70 -56.01 -9.30
C ASN A 538 -1.51 -54.56 -8.81
N TRP A 539 -1.89 -53.59 -9.63
CA TRP A 539 -1.68 -52.18 -9.31
C TRP A 539 -2.52 -51.68 -8.13
N ARG A 540 -3.72 -52.25 -7.90
CA ARG A 540 -4.58 -51.87 -6.76
C ARG A 540 -3.97 -52.34 -5.45
N GLN A 541 -3.41 -53.55 -5.43
CA GLN A 541 -2.65 -54.06 -4.28
C GLN A 541 -1.40 -53.22 -4.03
N LEU A 542 -0.67 -52.87 -5.10
CA LEU A 542 0.50 -51.99 -5.01
C LEU A 542 0.16 -50.61 -4.43
N ALA A 543 -0.98 -50.03 -4.83
CA ALA A 543 -1.44 -48.75 -4.29
C ALA A 543 -1.95 -48.85 -2.84
N SER A 544 -2.62 -49.95 -2.47
CA SER A 544 -3.14 -50.12 -1.10
C SER A 544 -2.06 -50.49 -0.06
N GLU A 545 -0.99 -51.16 -0.48
CA GLU A 545 0.09 -51.64 0.41
C GLU A 545 1.24 -50.62 0.52
N ALA A 546 1.30 -49.63 -0.37
CA ALA A 546 2.29 -48.57 -0.30
C ALA A 546 1.98 -47.65 0.90
N ALA A 547 2.87 -47.63 1.90
CA ALA A 547 2.78 -46.70 3.02
C ALA A 547 2.90 -45.25 2.52
N ALA A 548 1.77 -44.58 2.28
CA ALA A 548 1.61 -43.16 1.92
C ALA A 548 2.42 -42.62 0.72
N GLY A 549 3.11 -43.47 -0.06
CA GLY A 549 4.09 -43.05 -1.04
C GLY A 549 3.72 -43.24 -2.52
N ILE A 550 2.62 -43.95 -2.83
CA ILE A 550 2.17 -44.21 -4.20
C ILE A 550 0.66 -44.00 -4.29
N GLN A 551 0.24 -43.19 -5.26
CA GLN A 551 -1.14 -43.04 -5.69
C GLN A 551 -1.28 -43.55 -7.13
N ALA A 552 -2.31 -44.33 -7.40
CA ALA A 552 -2.58 -44.89 -8.71
C ALA A 552 -4.00 -44.54 -9.17
N ASP A 553 -4.13 -44.15 -10.44
CA ASP A 553 -5.42 -43.91 -11.09
C ASP A 553 -5.45 -44.61 -12.47
N SER A 554 -6.63 -45.01 -12.93
CA SER A 554 -6.80 -45.65 -14.23
C SER A 554 -8.02 -45.15 -14.97
N GLY A 555 -7.85 -44.85 -16.26
CA GLY A 555 -8.94 -44.39 -17.11
C GLY A 555 -8.54 -44.35 -18.57
N ARG A 556 -9.50 -44.06 -19.44
CA ARG A 556 -9.26 -43.81 -20.85
C ARG A 556 -9.02 -42.32 -21.08
N TYR A 557 -7.90 -41.98 -21.71
CA TYR A 557 -7.54 -40.60 -22.01
C TYR A 557 -7.16 -40.48 -23.49
N GLU A 558 -7.40 -39.31 -24.08
CA GLU A 558 -6.81 -39.00 -25.38
C GLU A 558 -5.30 -38.85 -25.24
N LEU A 559 -4.54 -39.28 -26.26
CA LEU A 559 -3.08 -39.22 -26.23
C LEU A 559 -2.56 -37.78 -26.09
N SER A 560 -3.34 -36.79 -26.54
CA SER A 560 -3.07 -35.36 -26.35
C SER A 560 -3.24 -34.88 -24.90
N GLN A 561 -4.01 -35.59 -24.09
CA GLN A 561 -4.28 -35.23 -22.68
C GLN A 561 -3.23 -35.80 -21.73
N ILE A 562 -2.37 -36.70 -22.20
CA ILE A 562 -1.25 -37.26 -21.44
C ILE A 562 -0.09 -36.25 -21.55
N THR A 563 0.10 -35.44 -20.51
CA THR A 563 0.90 -34.20 -20.55
C THR A 563 2.43 -34.39 -20.58
N GLY A 564 3.14 -33.41 -21.16
CA GLY A 564 4.56 -33.15 -20.93
C GLY A 564 5.52 -34.25 -21.38
N ALA A 565 6.56 -34.52 -20.58
CA ALA A 565 7.59 -35.55 -20.85
C ALA A 565 7.06 -37.00 -20.86
N ASN A 566 5.77 -37.19 -20.55
CA ASN A 566 5.06 -38.47 -20.67
C ASN A 566 4.29 -38.63 -21.99
N GLN A 567 4.28 -37.61 -22.86
CA GLN A 567 3.60 -37.68 -24.15
C GLN A 567 4.43 -38.50 -25.15
N VAL A 568 3.89 -39.64 -25.60
CA VAL A 568 4.50 -40.48 -26.63
C VAL A 568 3.67 -40.35 -27.92
N ASN A 569 4.32 -40.03 -29.05
CA ASN A 569 3.62 -39.82 -30.33
C ASN A 569 2.83 -41.06 -30.81
N VAL A 570 3.35 -42.27 -30.56
CA VAL A 570 2.68 -43.54 -30.88
C VAL A 570 3.02 -44.57 -29.79
N PRO A 571 2.27 -44.64 -28.68
CA PRO A 571 2.50 -45.63 -27.64
C PRO A 571 2.06 -47.01 -28.09
N LEU A 572 2.70 -48.05 -27.55
CA LEU A 572 2.32 -49.45 -27.75
C LEU A 572 1.63 -50.00 -26.50
N LYS A 573 0.80 -51.02 -26.70
CA LYS A 573 0.16 -51.75 -25.60
C LYS A 573 1.20 -52.29 -24.62
N ASP A 574 0.89 -52.23 -23.32
CA ASP A 574 1.73 -52.70 -22.21
C ASP A 574 3.10 -52.00 -22.09
N THR A 575 3.24 -50.81 -22.67
CA THR A 575 4.43 -49.97 -22.51
C THR A 575 4.28 -48.93 -21.40
N TYR A 576 5.41 -48.35 -21.01
CA TYR A 576 5.50 -47.38 -19.92
C TYR A 576 6.17 -46.10 -20.47
N THR A 577 5.74 -44.95 -19.98
CA THR A 577 6.49 -43.70 -20.18
C THR A 577 7.76 -43.70 -19.33
N ALA A 578 8.64 -42.74 -19.60
CA ALA A 578 9.72 -42.42 -18.68
C ALA A 578 9.16 -41.94 -17.33
N ILE A 579 9.94 -42.10 -16.26
CA ILE A 579 9.61 -41.50 -14.97
C ILE A 579 9.95 -40.01 -15.06
N VAL A 580 8.97 -39.16 -14.80
CA VAL A 580 9.13 -37.70 -14.76
C VAL A 580 9.17 -37.26 -13.32
N THR A 581 10.26 -36.62 -12.90
CA THR A 581 10.42 -36.08 -11.55
C THR A 581 10.10 -34.60 -11.51
N ASN A 582 9.28 -34.20 -10.55
CA ASN A 582 8.90 -32.82 -10.30
C ASN A 582 9.93 -32.11 -9.41
N ILE A 583 9.86 -30.78 -9.36
CA ILE A 583 10.78 -29.93 -8.57
C ILE A 583 10.69 -30.25 -7.07
N ASP A 584 9.52 -30.71 -6.60
CA ASP A 584 9.27 -31.10 -5.21
C ASP A 584 9.79 -32.52 -4.87
N GLY A 585 10.41 -33.23 -5.83
CA GLY A 585 10.94 -34.57 -5.67
C GLY A 585 9.93 -35.70 -5.91
N SER A 586 8.65 -35.39 -6.12
CA SER A 586 7.64 -36.36 -6.53
C SER A 586 7.90 -36.86 -7.96
N ALA A 587 7.38 -38.04 -8.31
CA ALA A 587 7.61 -38.64 -9.62
C ALA A 587 6.38 -39.33 -10.18
N THR A 588 6.22 -39.28 -11.50
CA THR A 588 5.06 -39.83 -12.21
C THR A 588 5.49 -40.64 -13.43
N PHE A 589 4.82 -41.76 -13.66
CA PHE A 589 4.86 -42.46 -14.95
C PHE A 589 3.49 -42.99 -15.33
N VAL A 590 3.32 -43.31 -16.61
CA VAL A 590 2.08 -43.82 -17.18
C VAL A 590 2.35 -45.18 -17.80
N LYS A 591 1.53 -46.18 -17.47
CA LYS A 591 1.47 -47.46 -18.18
C LYS A 591 0.32 -47.42 -19.17
N TYR A 592 0.59 -47.68 -20.45
CA TYR A 592 -0.42 -47.88 -21.48
C TYR A 592 -0.96 -49.32 -21.41
N VAL A 593 -2.22 -49.48 -21.06
CA VAL A 593 -2.88 -50.80 -20.91
C VAL A 593 -3.48 -51.25 -22.23
N SER A 594 -4.15 -50.35 -22.94
CA SER A 594 -4.78 -50.59 -24.26
C SER A 594 -4.67 -49.32 -25.10
N ILE A 595 -4.52 -49.46 -26.42
CA ILE A 595 -4.44 -48.34 -27.37
C ILE A 595 -5.63 -48.40 -28.33
N TYR A 596 -6.24 -47.25 -28.61
CA TYR A 596 -7.40 -47.13 -29.47
C TYR A 596 -7.15 -46.10 -30.58
N PRO A 597 -7.55 -46.40 -31.83
CA PRO A 597 -7.49 -45.44 -32.93
C PRO A 597 -8.46 -44.28 -32.70
N ALA A 598 -8.21 -43.16 -33.37
CA ALA A 598 -9.13 -42.03 -33.39
C ALA A 598 -10.46 -42.38 -34.08
N GLY A 599 -11.51 -41.61 -33.76
CA GLY A 599 -12.83 -41.72 -34.40
C GLY A 599 -13.77 -42.73 -33.74
N GLN A 600 -13.35 -43.40 -32.65
CA GLN A 600 -14.25 -44.24 -31.88
C GLN A 600 -15.33 -43.39 -31.19
N GLN A 601 -16.56 -43.90 -31.19
CA GLN A 601 -17.68 -43.22 -30.55
C GLN A 601 -17.51 -43.22 -29.02
N ARG A 602 -17.56 -42.04 -28.38
CA ARG A 602 -17.66 -41.96 -26.91
C ARG A 602 -19.03 -42.45 -26.46
N SER A 603 -19.11 -43.19 -25.35
CA SER A 603 -20.40 -43.42 -24.66
C SER A 603 -20.93 -42.11 -24.07
N PHE A 604 -22.17 -42.11 -23.59
CA PHE A 604 -22.72 -40.95 -22.90
C PHE A 604 -21.90 -40.64 -21.64
N GLU A 605 -21.54 -41.67 -20.88
CA GLU A 605 -20.74 -41.57 -19.67
C GLU A 605 -19.34 -40.98 -19.96
N ASP A 606 -18.68 -41.43 -21.02
CA ASP A 606 -17.36 -40.94 -21.44
C ASP A 606 -17.37 -39.50 -21.98
N SER A 607 -18.53 -39.04 -22.46
CA SER A 607 -18.71 -37.71 -23.02
C SER A 607 -19.48 -36.76 -22.09
N ARG A 608 -19.93 -37.22 -20.92
CA ARG A 608 -20.87 -36.49 -20.06
C ARG A 608 -20.43 -35.05 -19.78
N GLY A 609 -19.15 -34.83 -19.50
CA GLY A 609 -18.62 -33.47 -19.28
C GLY A 609 -18.70 -32.57 -20.53
N LEU A 610 -18.40 -33.11 -21.71
CA LEU A 610 -18.52 -32.39 -22.99
C LEU A 610 -19.99 -32.10 -23.31
N VAL A 611 -20.85 -33.10 -23.13
CA VAL A 611 -22.30 -32.99 -23.34
C VAL A 611 -22.90 -31.95 -22.39
N ILE A 612 -22.48 -31.91 -21.12
CA ILE A 612 -22.91 -30.87 -20.17
C ILE A 612 -22.52 -29.49 -20.68
N ASN A 613 -21.28 -29.30 -21.15
CA ASN A 613 -20.82 -28.01 -21.65
C ASN A 613 -21.62 -27.55 -22.90
N ASP A 614 -21.82 -28.43 -23.88
CA ASP A 614 -22.58 -28.09 -25.08
C ASP A 614 -24.07 -27.84 -24.75
N TYR A 615 -24.62 -28.62 -23.82
CA TYR A 615 -25.98 -28.43 -23.34
C TYR A 615 -26.15 -27.13 -22.55
N GLN A 616 -25.14 -26.71 -21.77
CA GLN A 616 -25.11 -25.38 -21.15
C GLN A 616 -25.16 -24.27 -22.19
N GLN A 617 -24.39 -24.36 -23.28
CA GLN A 617 -24.42 -23.37 -24.36
C GLN A 617 -25.79 -23.32 -25.04
N LEU A 618 -26.43 -24.47 -25.24
CA LEU A 618 -27.80 -24.54 -25.75
C LEU A 618 -28.78 -23.83 -24.81
N LEU A 619 -28.77 -24.18 -23.52
CA LEU A 619 -29.65 -23.57 -22.51
C LEU A 619 -29.39 -22.07 -22.37
N GLU A 620 -28.14 -21.63 -22.43
CA GLU A 620 -27.79 -20.22 -22.40
C GLU A 620 -28.33 -19.47 -23.62
N LYS A 621 -28.25 -20.06 -24.81
CA LYS A 621 -28.81 -19.49 -26.03
C LYS A 621 -30.33 -19.45 -26.00
N GLU A 622 -30.99 -20.52 -25.56
CA GLU A 622 -32.44 -20.58 -25.40
C GLU A 622 -32.92 -19.54 -24.38
N TRP A 623 -32.21 -19.40 -23.27
CA TRP A 623 -32.53 -18.40 -22.26
C TRP A 623 -32.26 -16.97 -22.75
N GLY A 624 -31.16 -16.74 -23.46
CA GLY A 624 -30.80 -15.43 -24.04
C GLY A 624 -31.70 -14.96 -25.17
N VAL A 625 -32.55 -15.82 -25.74
CA VAL A 625 -33.58 -15.47 -26.74
C VAL A 625 -34.95 -15.22 -26.07
N ALA A 626 -35.14 -15.70 -24.83
CA ALA A 626 -36.40 -15.60 -24.09
C ALA A 626 -36.43 -14.45 -23.05
N ALA A 627 -35.27 -13.88 -22.71
CA ALA A 627 -35.10 -12.70 -21.85
C ALA A 627 -34.89 -11.44 -22.70
#